data_AF-A0A6A3GWS5-F1
#
_entry.id   AF-A0A6A3GWS5-F1
#
_cell.length_a   1.000
_cell.length_b   1.000
_cell.length_c   1.000
_cell.angle_alpha   90.00
_cell.angle_beta   90.00
_cell.angle_gamma   90.00
#
_symmetry.space_group_name_H-M   'P 1'
#
loop_
_entity.id
_entity.type
_entity.pdbx_description
1 polymer ?
#
loop_
_entity_poly.entity_id
_entity_poly.type
_entity_poly.pdbx_seq_one_letter_code
_entity_poly.pdbx_strand_id
1 'polypeptide(L)'
;MVFVAPKLSTKQAIEATAGLLLAARCKRKRFLCVMRFLMSAHCYRLRGPPPRIDTRNGFDNAMDDATARTKFNFTIPQLRELAAKLHLPMPCIITPERDTVPTLEALAMLCRRLKEPSTLFTVANEFGRSPAAYSRICKHTVHELFTRHKERLYFNRELVVRRIEGYCSAVRAKGAPLNCCWAFIDGTKQYVCRPSARDNPASAYENLQRALYNGHPRRHCFNWQGVTTPDGIIVSMYGPVEGRRHDSTMLSMSCLLDELASDEVFQGKVMYGDPAYGCSDFMCCPFPDTSGSAAKAAFNARMSSVREAVEWGFGRVKTQWSFLNWDKKLRSRQAAVGKLFLVAVLLTNAHTCMQPAGNQISMYFGLKPPSLDQYLGLE
;
A
#
# COMPACT_ATOMS: atom_id res chain seq x y z
N MET A 1 30.10 -17.89 5.07
CA MET A 1 29.06 -17.40 6.00
C MET A 1 29.59 -16.10 6.63
N VAL A 2 29.04 -14.92 6.33
CA VAL A 2 29.53 -13.66 6.92
C VAL A 2 28.97 -13.57 8.34
N PHE A 3 29.83 -13.73 9.35
CA PHE A 3 29.44 -13.48 10.74
C PHE A 3 29.14 -11.99 10.91
N VAL A 4 27.87 -11.65 11.10
CA VAL A 4 27.45 -10.29 11.43
C VAL A 4 27.26 -10.23 12.93
N ALA A 5 28.24 -9.67 13.64
CA ALA A 5 28.14 -9.43 15.07
C ALA A 5 26.83 -8.67 15.40
N PRO A 6 26.08 -9.07 16.44
CA PRO A 6 24.82 -8.44 16.79
C PRO A 6 25.04 -6.96 17.14
N LYS A 7 24.18 -6.08 16.60
CA LYS A 7 24.21 -4.66 16.96
C LYS A 7 23.65 -4.50 18.37
N LEU A 8 24.42 -3.91 19.28
CA LEU A 8 23.91 -3.49 20.58
C LEU A 8 22.76 -2.49 20.40
N SER A 9 21.70 -2.67 21.18
CA SER A 9 20.66 -1.66 21.36
C SER A 9 21.27 -0.39 21.99
N THR A 10 20.57 0.75 21.93
CA THR A 10 21.07 1.98 22.55
C THR A 10 21.33 1.79 24.04
N LYS A 11 20.43 1.10 24.75
CA LYS A 11 20.58 0.78 26.18
C LYS A 11 21.80 -0.11 26.44
N GLN A 12 21.93 -1.21 25.69
CA GLN A 12 23.09 -2.11 25.81
C GLN A 12 24.41 -1.40 25.49
N ALA A 13 24.41 -0.52 24.48
CA ALA A 13 25.59 0.27 24.13
C ALA A 13 25.96 1.23 25.26
N ILE A 14 24.98 1.90 25.87
CA ILE A 14 25.19 2.77 27.04
C ILE A 14 25.74 1.95 28.21
N GLU A 15 25.11 0.83 28.57
CA GLU A 15 25.53 -0.04 29.66
C GLU A 15 26.96 -0.56 29.45
N ALA A 16 27.26 -1.08 28.25
CA ALA A 16 28.60 -1.56 27.92
C ALA A 16 29.64 -0.43 27.97
N THR A 17 29.33 0.74 27.40
CA THR A 17 30.27 1.87 27.38
C THR A 17 30.49 2.45 28.78
N ALA A 18 29.44 2.54 29.60
CA ALA A 18 29.50 2.98 30.99
C ALA A 18 30.30 1.98 31.85
N GLY A 19 30.08 0.67 31.67
CA GLY A 19 30.85 -0.38 32.35
C GLY A 19 32.34 -0.30 32.02
N LEU A 20 32.70 -0.09 30.75
CA LEU A 20 34.08 0.11 30.33
C LEU A 20 34.69 1.39 30.92
N LEU A 21 33.92 2.46 31.04
CA LEU A 21 34.36 3.70 31.67
C LEU A 21 34.61 3.52 33.18
N LEU A 22 33.75 2.78 33.87
CA LEU A 22 33.91 2.42 35.27
C LEU A 22 35.14 1.51 35.48
N ALA A 23 35.34 0.50 34.65
CA ALA A 23 36.53 -0.36 34.67
C ALA A 23 37.83 0.44 34.43
N ALA A 24 37.75 1.49 33.61
CA ALA A 24 38.83 2.45 33.42
C ALA A 24 39.00 3.46 34.57
N ARG A 25 38.28 3.29 35.69
CA ARG A 25 38.23 4.19 36.86
C ARG A 25 37.87 5.63 36.49
N CYS A 26 36.96 5.79 35.53
CA CYS A 26 36.54 7.09 34.98
C CYS A 26 37.70 7.93 34.39
N LYS A 27 38.87 7.34 34.15
CA LYS A 27 40.02 8.05 33.56
C LYS A 27 39.97 7.96 32.03
N ARG A 28 39.71 9.09 31.36
CA ARG A 28 39.60 9.19 29.89
C ARG A 28 40.74 8.51 29.12
N LYS A 29 42.00 8.75 29.50
CA LYS A 29 43.16 8.12 28.83
C LYS A 29 43.14 6.58 28.93
N ARG A 30 42.78 6.04 30.11
CA ARG A 30 42.66 4.59 30.32
C ARG A 30 41.50 4.02 29.51
N PHE A 31 40.35 4.69 29.54
CA PHE A 31 39.18 4.30 28.75
C PHE A 31 39.50 4.21 27.25
N LEU A 32 40.15 5.23 26.69
CA LEU A 32 40.53 5.22 25.27
C LEU A 32 41.54 4.11 24.94
N CYS A 33 42.46 3.79 25.85
CA CYS A 33 43.40 2.68 25.69
C CYS A 33 42.66 1.33 25.66
N VAL A 34 41.76 1.09 26.62
CA VAL A 34 40.93 -0.12 26.68
C VAL A 34 40.06 -0.24 25.43
N MET A 35 39.40 0.84 24.99
CA MET A 35 38.60 0.83 23.77
C MET A 35 39.42 0.49 22.53
N ARG A 36 40.64 1.04 22.38
CA ARG A 36 41.54 0.71 21.28
C ARG A 36 41.92 -0.76 21.30
N PHE A 37 42.28 -1.30 22.47
CA PHE A 37 42.61 -2.72 22.64
C PHE A 37 41.42 -3.62 22.26
N LEU A 38 40.21 -3.31 22.75
CA LEU A 38 39.01 -4.08 22.42
C LEU A 38 38.65 -4.00 20.93
N MET A 39 38.93 -2.87 20.28
CA MET A 39 38.75 -2.72 18.83
C MET A 39 39.79 -3.52 18.04
N SER A 40 41.06 -3.52 18.45
CA SER A 40 42.10 -4.33 17.81
C SER A 40 41.90 -5.82 18.03
N ALA A 41 41.35 -6.22 19.18
CA ALA A 41 41.01 -7.61 19.49
C ALA A 41 39.67 -8.07 18.88
N HIS A 42 39.04 -7.23 18.04
CA HIS A 42 37.74 -7.49 17.40
C HIS A 42 36.57 -7.74 18.37
N CYS A 43 36.71 -7.37 19.65
CA CYS A 43 35.64 -7.45 20.66
C CYS A 43 34.64 -6.29 20.54
N TYR A 44 35.09 -5.14 20.01
CA TYR A 44 34.26 -3.96 19.83
C TYR A 44 34.47 -3.35 18.45
N ARG A 45 33.40 -2.87 17.82
CA ARG A 45 33.50 -2.15 16.54
C ARG A 45 32.59 -0.92 16.57
N LEU A 46 33.18 0.26 16.43
CA LEU A 46 32.41 1.48 16.24
C LEU A 46 31.62 1.40 14.92
N ARG A 47 30.43 1.99 14.91
CA ARG A 47 29.71 2.16 13.64
C ARG A 47 30.53 3.10 12.76
N GLY A 48 30.62 2.78 11.47
CA GLY A 48 31.21 3.69 10.48
C GLY A 48 30.49 5.05 10.50
N PRO A 49 31.15 6.14 10.04
CA PRO A 49 30.52 7.43 9.97
C PRO A 49 29.23 7.35 9.13
N PRO A 50 28.18 8.13 9.47
CA PRO A 50 26.99 8.16 8.67
C PRO A 50 27.31 8.68 7.25
N PRO A 51 26.64 8.16 6.22
CA PRO A 51 26.82 8.67 4.88
C PRO A 51 26.37 10.15 4.81
N ARG A 52 27.12 10.97 4.07
CA ARG A 52 26.86 12.41 3.94
C ARG A 52 25.73 12.63 2.94
N ILE A 53 24.78 13.50 3.31
CA ILE A 53 23.74 13.99 2.42
C ILE A 53 24.26 15.23 1.70
N ASP A 54 23.99 15.32 0.39
CA ASP A 54 24.20 16.55 -0.37
C ASP A 54 23.03 17.50 -0.10
N THR A 55 23.27 18.49 0.76
CA THR A 55 22.25 19.48 1.16
C THR A 55 21.96 20.50 0.07
N ARG A 56 22.69 20.48 -1.06
CA ARG A 56 22.36 21.30 -2.24
C ARG A 56 21.20 20.70 -3.04
N ASN A 57 20.94 19.40 -2.87
CA ASN A 57 19.77 18.78 -3.45
C ASN A 57 18.51 19.29 -2.76
N GLY A 58 17.42 19.34 -3.50
CA GLY A 58 16.13 19.78 -2.99
C GLY A 58 15.02 19.42 -3.95
N PHE A 59 13.78 19.53 -3.49
CA PHE A 59 12.62 19.35 -4.34
C PHE A 59 12.46 20.53 -5.29
N ASP A 60 12.43 20.23 -6.58
CA ASP A 60 12.19 21.20 -7.64
C ASP A 60 10.68 21.35 -7.90
N ASN A 61 10.12 22.47 -7.44
CA ASN A 61 8.72 22.85 -7.62
C ASN A 61 8.38 23.28 -9.06
N ALA A 62 9.37 23.45 -9.93
CA ALA A 62 9.22 23.88 -11.31
C ALA A 62 9.64 22.78 -12.32
N MET A 63 9.82 21.55 -11.82
CA MET A 63 10.19 20.39 -12.63
C MET A 63 9.19 20.16 -13.77
N ASP A 64 9.72 19.85 -14.96
CA ASP A 64 8.92 19.55 -16.13
C ASP A 64 8.03 18.31 -15.94
N ASP A 65 6.93 18.25 -16.70
CA ASP A 65 5.92 17.21 -16.58
C ASP A 65 6.47 15.80 -16.83
N ALA A 66 7.41 15.64 -17.78
CA ALA A 66 7.95 14.32 -18.11
C ALA A 66 8.83 13.78 -16.98
N THR A 67 9.70 14.62 -16.43
CA THR A 67 10.53 14.28 -15.27
C THR A 67 9.68 14.03 -14.02
N ALA A 68 8.67 14.87 -13.77
CA ALA A 68 7.78 14.72 -12.62
C ALA A 68 6.98 13.41 -12.69
N ARG A 69 6.39 13.07 -13.86
CA ARG A 69 5.70 11.79 -14.06
C ARG A 69 6.63 10.60 -13.85
N THR A 70 7.87 10.70 -14.31
CA THR A 70 8.86 9.63 -14.15
C THR A 70 9.18 9.39 -12.68
N LYS A 71 9.35 10.45 -11.88
CA LYS A 71 9.71 10.36 -10.45
C LYS A 71 8.53 10.05 -9.54
N PHE A 72 7.34 10.58 -9.84
CA PHE A 72 6.21 10.62 -8.90
C PHE A 72 4.91 9.99 -9.42
N ASN A 73 4.84 9.56 -10.69
CA ASN A 73 3.62 9.26 -11.45
C ASN A 73 2.70 10.47 -11.73
N PHE A 74 3.04 11.66 -11.23
CA PHE A 74 2.20 12.86 -11.33
C PHE A 74 3.05 14.04 -11.82
N THR A 75 2.41 15.00 -12.49
CA THR A 75 3.03 16.31 -12.75
C THR A 75 3.04 17.15 -11.47
N ILE A 76 3.85 18.21 -11.43
CA ILE A 76 3.84 19.12 -10.27
C ILE A 76 2.48 19.81 -10.08
N PRO A 77 1.79 20.30 -11.14
CA PRO A 77 0.41 20.78 -11.01
C PRO A 77 -0.55 19.74 -10.42
N GLN A 78 -0.47 18.48 -10.88
CA GLN A 78 -1.29 17.39 -10.34
C GLN A 78 -1.00 17.13 -8.86
N LEU A 79 0.28 17.11 -8.45
CA LEU A 79 0.63 16.97 -7.03
C LEU A 79 0.10 18.12 -6.17
N ARG A 80 0.08 19.36 -6.69
CA ARG A 80 -0.47 20.52 -5.98
C ARG A 80 -1.98 20.41 -5.81
N GLU A 81 -2.69 20.02 -6.86
CA GLU A 81 -4.12 19.75 -6.80
C GLU A 81 -4.43 18.60 -5.82
N LEU A 82 -3.65 17.51 -5.84
CA LEU A 82 -3.80 16.40 -4.90
C LEU A 82 -3.56 16.82 -3.46
N ALA A 83 -2.52 17.61 -3.18
CA ALA A 83 -2.23 18.07 -1.83
C ALA A 83 -3.41 18.85 -1.24
N ALA A 84 -4.06 19.69 -2.05
CA ALA A 84 -5.26 20.43 -1.66
C ALA A 84 -6.48 19.51 -1.51
N LYS A 85 -6.84 18.73 -2.54
CA LYS A 85 -8.07 17.94 -2.57
C LYS A 85 -8.06 16.73 -1.62
N LEU A 86 -6.88 16.17 -1.31
CA LEU A 86 -6.73 15.15 -0.27
C LEU A 86 -6.68 15.75 1.15
N HIS A 87 -6.92 17.06 1.29
CA HIS A 87 -6.95 17.80 2.54
C HIS A 87 -5.71 17.55 3.42
N LEU A 88 -4.52 17.44 2.81
CA LEU A 88 -3.29 17.36 3.57
C LEU A 88 -3.08 18.66 4.38
N PRO A 89 -2.42 18.61 5.55
CA PRO A 89 -2.08 19.82 6.29
C PRO A 89 -1.34 20.82 5.40
N MET A 90 -1.72 22.10 5.43
CA MET A 90 -1.12 23.18 4.63
C MET A 90 -0.68 24.33 5.54
N PRO A 91 0.39 25.09 5.19
CA PRO A 91 1.23 24.93 4.01
C PRO A 91 2.33 23.86 4.16
N CYS A 92 2.47 23.29 5.37
CA CYS A 92 3.52 22.34 5.70
C CYS A 92 2.97 21.12 6.43
N ILE A 93 3.67 20.00 6.27
CA ILE A 93 3.56 18.83 7.15
C ILE A 93 4.60 18.96 8.26
N ILE A 94 4.14 18.77 9.51
CA ILE A 94 4.96 18.82 10.71
C ILE A 94 4.88 17.47 11.41
N THR A 95 6.01 16.75 11.49
CA THR A 95 6.06 15.46 12.19
C THR A 95 6.04 15.65 13.72
N PRO A 96 5.70 14.61 14.51
CA PRO A 96 5.83 14.67 15.98
C PRO A 96 7.25 15.01 16.46
N GLU A 97 8.26 14.61 15.70
CA GLU A 97 9.67 14.92 15.91
C GLU A 97 10.07 16.31 15.39
N ARG A 98 9.09 17.14 14.98
CA ARG A 98 9.23 18.52 14.50
C ARG A 98 10.04 18.68 13.21
N ASP A 99 10.08 17.65 12.37
CA ASP A 99 10.51 17.86 10.97
C ASP A 99 9.41 18.63 10.25
N THR A 100 9.76 19.77 9.67
CA THR A 100 8.85 20.62 8.90
C THR A 100 9.23 20.57 7.43
N VAL A 101 8.24 20.38 6.57
CA VAL A 101 8.42 20.28 5.11
C VAL A 101 7.18 20.84 4.40
N PRO A 102 7.33 21.60 3.30
CA PRO A 102 6.19 22.00 2.48
C PRO A 102 5.34 20.80 2.07
N THR A 103 4.02 20.94 2.08
CA THR A 103 3.10 19.82 1.88
C THR A 103 3.27 19.15 0.50
N LEU A 104 3.49 19.97 -0.53
CA LEU A 104 3.76 19.49 -1.88
C LEU A 104 5.02 18.61 -1.91
N GLU A 105 6.08 19.04 -1.24
CA GLU A 105 7.33 18.29 -1.15
C GLU A 105 7.15 16.99 -0.36
N ALA A 106 6.38 17.01 0.74
CA ALA A 106 6.10 15.81 1.52
C ALA A 106 5.31 14.76 0.71
N LEU A 107 4.33 15.21 -0.09
CA LEU A 107 3.60 14.33 -1.01
C LEU A 107 4.53 13.79 -2.12
N ALA A 108 5.38 14.63 -2.70
CA ALA A 108 6.36 14.20 -3.69
C ALA A 108 7.36 13.18 -3.12
N MET A 109 7.83 13.38 -1.88
CA MET A 109 8.66 12.42 -1.15
C MET A 109 7.95 11.08 -1.02
N LEU A 110 6.68 11.07 -0.63
CA LEU A 110 5.89 9.83 -0.54
C LEU A 110 5.73 9.15 -1.89
N CYS A 111 5.33 9.87 -2.94
CA CYS A 111 5.19 9.33 -4.29
C CYS A 111 6.52 8.74 -4.79
N ARG A 112 7.64 9.45 -4.60
CA ARG A 112 8.97 8.95 -4.95
C ARG A 112 9.31 7.67 -4.19
N ARG A 113 8.97 7.63 -2.90
CA ARG A 113 9.22 6.47 -2.04
C ARG A 113 8.47 5.24 -2.53
N LEU A 114 7.23 5.41 -3.00
CA LEU A 114 6.37 4.34 -3.48
C LEU A 114 6.72 3.91 -4.91
N LYS A 115 7.18 4.84 -5.76
CA LYS A 115 7.46 4.60 -7.18
C LYS A 115 8.52 3.53 -7.41
N GLU A 116 9.55 3.48 -6.57
CA GLU A 116 10.72 2.62 -6.79
C GLU A 116 11.26 2.00 -5.49
N PRO A 117 11.73 0.73 -5.50
CA PRO A 117 12.37 0.09 -4.37
C PRO A 117 13.81 0.59 -4.12
N SER A 118 14.01 1.90 -4.03
CA SER A 118 15.31 2.55 -3.78
C SER A 118 15.72 2.54 -2.31
N THR A 119 17.02 2.62 -2.03
CA THR A 119 17.51 2.72 -0.65
C THR A 119 16.99 4.00 0.00
N LEU A 120 16.78 3.98 1.32
CA LEU A 120 16.31 5.17 2.02
C LEU A 120 17.31 6.33 1.89
N PHE A 121 18.61 6.03 1.87
CA PHE A 121 19.65 7.04 1.67
C PHE A 121 19.54 7.69 0.29
N THR A 122 19.39 6.90 -0.78
CA THR A 122 19.27 7.41 -2.15
C THR A 122 18.13 8.42 -2.27
N VAL A 123 16.92 8.04 -1.90
CA VAL A 123 15.75 8.93 -2.03
C VAL A 123 15.77 10.08 -1.03
N ALA A 124 16.37 9.91 0.16
CA ALA A 124 16.52 11.02 1.08
C ALA A 124 17.51 12.06 0.56
N ASN A 125 18.61 11.60 -0.06
CA ASN A 125 19.63 12.46 -0.66
C ASN A 125 19.09 13.25 -1.86
N GLU A 126 18.20 12.68 -2.67
CA GLU A 126 17.52 13.41 -3.77
C GLU A 126 16.75 14.64 -3.27
N PHE A 127 16.27 14.62 -2.03
CA PHE A 127 15.54 15.72 -1.40
C PHE A 127 16.39 16.51 -0.39
N GLY A 128 17.71 16.31 -0.37
CA GLY A 128 18.63 17.00 0.56
C GLY A 128 18.37 16.70 2.04
N ARG A 129 17.67 15.59 2.36
CA ARG A 129 17.25 15.26 3.73
C ARG A 129 18.02 14.09 4.31
N SER A 130 18.15 14.09 5.64
CA SER A 130 18.62 12.90 6.35
C SER A 130 17.65 11.72 6.13
N PRO A 131 18.14 10.46 6.09
CA PRO A 131 17.29 9.28 5.98
C PRO A 131 16.22 9.21 7.08
N ALA A 132 16.55 9.68 8.30
CA ALA A 132 15.65 9.71 9.43
C ALA A 132 14.50 10.69 9.21
N ALA A 133 14.80 11.94 8.83
CA ALA A 133 13.78 12.96 8.53
C ALA A 133 12.88 12.51 7.37
N TYR A 134 13.47 12.01 6.27
CA TYR A 134 12.72 11.50 5.13
C TYR A 134 11.73 10.40 5.54
N SER A 135 12.20 9.43 6.35
CA SER A 135 11.35 8.34 6.84
C SER A 135 10.19 8.81 7.73
N ARG A 136 10.44 9.76 8.64
CA ARG A 136 9.40 10.30 9.53
C ARG A 136 8.35 11.09 8.75
N ILE A 137 8.79 11.94 7.83
CA ILE A 137 7.91 12.70 6.93
C ILE A 137 7.03 11.76 6.10
N CYS A 138 7.60 10.74 5.45
CA CYS A 138 6.82 9.79 4.65
C CYS A 138 5.81 9.04 5.52
N LYS A 139 6.22 8.56 6.70
CA LYS A 139 5.35 7.82 7.63
C LYS A 139 4.19 8.69 8.11
N HIS A 140 4.46 9.95 8.45
CA HIS A 140 3.45 10.88 8.90
C HIS A 140 2.50 11.27 7.75
N THR A 141 3.02 11.56 6.55
CA THR A 141 2.19 11.83 5.35
C THR A 141 1.25 10.68 5.03
N VAL A 142 1.74 9.43 5.08
CA VAL A 142 0.90 8.21 4.94
C VAL A 142 -0.17 8.14 6.02
N HIS A 143 0.16 8.52 7.25
CA HIS A 143 -0.80 8.53 8.34
C HIS A 143 -1.90 9.57 8.10
N GLU A 144 -1.56 10.80 7.70
CA GLU A 144 -2.52 11.87 7.42
C GLU A 144 -3.51 11.47 6.31
N LEU A 145 -3.00 10.90 5.21
CA LEU A 145 -3.81 10.41 4.10
C LEU A 145 -4.72 9.26 4.52
N PHE A 146 -4.17 8.25 5.21
CA PHE A 146 -4.96 7.12 5.68
C PHE A 146 -6.07 7.55 6.63
N THR A 147 -5.77 8.40 7.61
CA THR A 147 -6.76 8.83 8.61
C THR A 147 -7.94 9.56 7.97
N ARG A 148 -7.69 10.38 6.93
CA ARG A 148 -8.73 11.14 6.23
C ARG A 148 -9.56 10.31 5.27
N HIS A 149 -8.96 9.29 4.65
CA HIS A 149 -9.59 8.58 3.54
C HIS A 149 -9.90 7.10 3.82
N LYS A 150 -9.65 6.59 5.04
CA LYS A 150 -9.88 5.17 5.40
C LYS A 150 -11.30 4.68 5.12
N GLU A 151 -12.34 5.48 5.41
CA GLU A 151 -13.73 5.08 5.19
C GLU A 151 -14.03 4.94 3.69
N ARG A 152 -13.54 5.89 2.88
CA ARG A 152 -13.67 5.87 1.42
C ARG A 152 -12.86 4.74 0.77
N LEU A 153 -11.72 4.41 1.36
CA LEU A 153 -10.90 3.28 0.91
C LEU A 153 -11.54 1.95 1.28
N TYR A 154 -12.21 1.86 2.43
CA TYR A 154 -13.00 0.71 2.81
C TYR A 154 -14.15 0.50 1.81
N PHE A 155 -15.00 1.50 1.61
CA PHE A 155 -16.01 1.48 0.56
C PHE A 155 -16.44 2.90 0.14
N ASN A 156 -16.21 3.28 -1.12
CA ASN A 156 -16.65 4.54 -1.69
C ASN A 156 -18.12 4.47 -2.12
N ARG A 157 -19.02 4.32 -1.14
CA ARG A 157 -20.46 4.13 -1.33
C ARG A 157 -21.08 5.23 -2.18
N GLU A 158 -20.79 6.50 -1.89
CA GLU A 158 -21.38 7.64 -2.60
C GLU A 158 -21.07 7.61 -4.10
N LEU A 159 -19.83 7.32 -4.48
CA LEU A 159 -19.44 7.21 -5.87
C LEU A 159 -20.17 6.06 -6.57
N VAL A 160 -20.27 4.92 -5.88
CA VAL A 160 -20.92 3.73 -6.43
C VAL A 160 -22.40 3.99 -6.66
N VAL A 161 -23.12 4.47 -5.64
CA VAL A 161 -24.57 4.79 -5.74
C VAL A 161 -24.87 5.71 -6.93
N ARG A 162 -24.04 6.74 -7.15
CA ARG A 162 -24.22 7.68 -8.28
C ARG A 162 -24.01 7.05 -9.66
N ARG A 163 -23.21 6.00 -9.77
CA ARG A 163 -22.68 5.49 -11.06
C ARG A 163 -23.07 4.03 -11.35
N ILE A 164 -23.75 3.37 -10.43
CA ILE A 164 -23.97 1.92 -10.47
C ILE A 164 -24.70 1.44 -11.73
N GLU A 165 -25.69 2.19 -12.22
CA GLU A 165 -26.39 1.86 -13.46
C GLU A 165 -25.48 1.96 -14.69
N GLY A 166 -24.57 2.94 -14.69
CA GLY A 166 -23.52 3.07 -15.70
C GLY A 166 -22.54 1.89 -15.66
N TYR A 167 -22.23 1.39 -14.47
CA TYR A 167 -21.40 0.19 -14.31
C TYR A 167 -22.07 -1.06 -14.88
N CYS A 168 -23.32 -1.34 -14.49
CA CYS A 168 -24.09 -2.47 -15.03
C CYS A 168 -24.18 -2.41 -16.56
N SER A 169 -24.49 -1.22 -17.10
CA SER A 169 -24.60 -0.99 -18.54
C SER A 169 -23.27 -1.25 -19.26
N ALA A 170 -22.15 -0.79 -18.71
CA ALA A 170 -20.82 -0.97 -19.29
C ALA A 170 -20.38 -2.45 -19.31
N VAL A 171 -20.63 -3.18 -18.21
CA VAL A 171 -20.34 -4.62 -18.13
C VAL A 171 -21.17 -5.41 -19.15
N ARG A 172 -22.46 -5.11 -19.25
CA ARG A 172 -23.35 -5.71 -20.25
C ARG A 172 -22.92 -5.40 -21.68
N ALA A 173 -22.64 -4.13 -21.98
CA ALA A 173 -22.20 -3.70 -23.31
C ALA A 173 -20.90 -4.38 -23.75
N LYS A 174 -20.03 -4.74 -22.79
CA LYS A 174 -18.80 -5.49 -23.06
C LYS A 174 -19.03 -6.96 -23.38
N GLY A 175 -20.25 -7.46 -23.23
CA GLY A 175 -20.62 -8.83 -23.56
C GLY A 175 -20.76 -9.75 -22.35
N ALA A 176 -20.86 -9.23 -21.12
CA ALA A 176 -21.23 -10.05 -19.97
C ALA A 176 -22.67 -10.58 -20.10
N PRO A 177 -22.94 -11.84 -19.72
CA PRO A 177 -24.31 -12.38 -19.67
C PRO A 177 -25.15 -11.81 -18.51
N LEU A 178 -24.54 -11.27 -17.47
CA LEU A 178 -25.24 -10.64 -16.35
C LEU A 178 -25.60 -9.19 -16.68
N ASN A 179 -26.89 -8.85 -16.59
CA ASN A 179 -27.37 -7.48 -16.81
C ASN A 179 -27.17 -6.56 -15.59
N CYS A 180 -26.92 -7.13 -14.41
CA CYS A 180 -26.88 -6.43 -13.13
C CYS A 180 -25.50 -6.47 -12.44
N CYS A 181 -24.46 -6.92 -13.15
CA CYS A 181 -23.11 -6.99 -12.62
C CYS A 181 -22.47 -5.59 -12.65
N TRP A 182 -22.16 -5.01 -11.50
CA TRP A 182 -21.63 -3.65 -11.41
C TRP A 182 -20.13 -3.57 -11.10
N ALA A 183 -19.53 -4.63 -10.55
CA ALA A 183 -18.10 -4.65 -10.26
C ALA A 183 -17.54 -6.06 -10.13
N PHE A 184 -16.20 -6.12 -10.09
CA PHE A 184 -15.44 -7.35 -9.95
C PHE A 184 -14.67 -7.36 -8.64
N ILE A 185 -14.79 -8.44 -7.87
CA ILE A 185 -14.11 -8.62 -6.58
C ILE A 185 -13.08 -9.73 -6.67
N ASP A 186 -11.93 -9.51 -6.05
CA ASP A 186 -10.85 -10.50 -6.03
C ASP A 186 -9.87 -10.27 -4.88
N GLY A 187 -9.14 -11.32 -4.54
CA GLY A 187 -8.08 -11.33 -3.55
C GLY A 187 -6.70 -11.04 -4.15
N THR A 188 -5.90 -10.20 -3.52
CA THR A 188 -4.49 -10.03 -3.89
C THR A 188 -3.53 -10.22 -2.72
N LYS A 189 -2.35 -10.76 -3.03
CA LYS A 189 -1.29 -11.01 -2.06
C LYS A 189 -0.24 -9.91 -2.12
N GLN A 190 0.12 -9.36 -0.97
CA GLN A 190 1.26 -8.47 -0.78
C GLN A 190 2.36 -9.21 -0.03
N TYR A 191 3.42 -9.59 -0.74
CA TYR A 191 4.53 -10.33 -0.16
C TYR A 191 5.34 -9.47 0.82
N VAL A 192 5.74 -10.09 1.93
CA VAL A 192 6.50 -9.42 3.00
C VAL A 192 7.68 -10.27 3.43
N CYS A 193 8.64 -9.62 4.10
CA CYS A 193 9.70 -10.34 4.81
C CYS A 193 9.10 -11.32 5.82
N ARG A 194 9.79 -12.46 5.99
CA ARG A 194 9.53 -13.39 7.09
C ARG A 194 9.53 -12.61 8.43
N PRO A 195 8.42 -12.59 9.17
CA PRO A 195 8.36 -11.84 10.41
C PRO A 195 9.20 -12.54 11.49
N SER A 196 9.90 -11.74 12.29
CA SER A 196 10.57 -12.20 13.51
C SER A 196 9.59 -12.19 14.68
N ALA A 197 9.87 -13.02 15.70
CA ALA A 197 9.15 -12.96 16.96
C ALA A 197 9.21 -11.55 17.57
N ARG A 198 8.23 -11.20 18.41
CA ARG A 198 8.25 -9.95 19.18
C ARG A 198 8.67 -10.21 20.61
N ASP A 199 9.33 -9.23 21.21
CA ASP A 199 9.86 -9.32 22.57
C ASP A 199 8.74 -9.60 23.60
N ASN A 200 7.56 -9.02 23.38
CA ASN A 200 6.37 -9.21 24.22
C ASN A 200 5.22 -9.80 23.37
N PRO A 201 5.13 -11.15 23.23
CA PRO A 201 4.04 -11.77 22.49
C PRO A 201 2.71 -11.58 23.21
N ALA A 202 1.60 -11.47 22.48
CA ALA A 202 0.27 -11.34 23.11
C ALA A 202 -0.22 -12.66 23.73
N SER A 203 0.36 -13.78 23.31
CA SER A 203 0.04 -15.12 23.80
C SER A 203 1.26 -16.01 23.67
N ALA A 204 1.39 -16.99 24.56
CA ALA A 204 2.41 -18.04 24.46
C ALA A 204 2.34 -18.82 23.13
N TYR A 205 1.18 -18.82 22.47
CA TYR A 205 0.95 -19.52 21.19
C TYR A 205 1.09 -18.60 19.96
N GLU A 206 1.54 -17.36 20.15
CA GLU A 206 1.72 -16.42 19.05
C GLU A 206 2.82 -16.89 18.10
N ASN A 207 2.44 -17.16 16.85
CA ASN A 207 3.38 -17.47 15.79
C ASN A 207 3.09 -16.59 14.57
N LEU A 208 3.76 -15.44 14.53
CA LEU A 208 3.61 -14.44 13.47
C LEU A 208 4.00 -14.99 12.09
N GLN A 209 4.95 -15.94 12.04
CA GLN A 209 5.33 -16.57 10.78
C GLN A 209 4.19 -17.43 10.24
N ARG A 210 3.60 -18.28 11.09
CA ARG A 210 2.45 -19.10 10.70
C ARG A 210 1.24 -18.25 10.32
N ALA A 211 1.04 -17.10 10.96
CA ALA A 211 -0.06 -16.19 10.62
C ALA A 211 0.08 -15.60 9.21
N LEU A 212 1.29 -15.19 8.81
CA LEU A 212 1.54 -14.59 7.50
C LEU A 212 1.90 -15.58 6.41
N TYR A 213 2.28 -16.81 6.75
CA TYR A 213 2.61 -17.83 5.76
C TYR A 213 1.36 -18.30 5.01
N ASN A 214 1.36 -18.13 3.70
CA ASN A 214 0.33 -18.66 2.82
C ASN A 214 0.85 -19.94 2.15
N GLY A 215 0.10 -21.04 2.30
CA GLY A 215 0.47 -22.35 1.77
C GLY A 215 0.45 -22.42 0.24
N HIS A 216 -0.40 -21.66 -0.43
CA HIS A 216 -0.53 -21.70 -1.88
C HIS A 216 0.72 -21.14 -2.60
N PRO A 217 1.18 -19.90 -2.36
CA PRO A 217 2.42 -19.39 -2.95
C PRO A 217 3.66 -19.80 -2.16
N ARG A 218 3.52 -20.50 -1.01
CA ARG A 218 4.60 -20.88 -0.09
C ARG A 218 5.47 -19.69 0.36
N ARG A 219 4.82 -18.54 0.62
CA ARG A 219 5.46 -17.26 0.96
C ARG A 219 4.71 -16.55 2.08
N HIS A 220 5.40 -15.62 2.75
CA HIS A 220 4.77 -14.74 3.73
C HIS A 220 4.11 -13.56 3.02
N CYS A 221 2.84 -13.33 3.29
CA CYS A 221 2.08 -12.22 2.71
C CYS A 221 1.01 -11.69 3.66
N PHE A 222 0.55 -10.48 3.36
CA PHE A 222 -0.79 -10.05 3.71
C PHE A 222 -1.73 -10.32 2.54
N ASN A 223 -2.95 -10.74 2.85
CA ASN A 223 -4.02 -10.84 1.88
C ASN A 223 -4.85 -9.55 1.91
N TRP A 224 -5.34 -9.17 0.75
CA TRP A 224 -6.14 -7.99 0.51
C TRP A 224 -7.33 -8.40 -0.35
N GLN A 225 -8.47 -7.78 -0.14
CA GLN A 225 -9.66 -7.92 -0.97
C GLN A 225 -9.95 -6.57 -1.61
N GLY A 226 -10.21 -6.55 -2.91
CA GLY A 226 -10.49 -5.32 -3.65
C GLY A 226 -11.66 -5.48 -4.61
N VAL A 227 -12.43 -4.40 -4.76
CA VAL A 227 -13.54 -4.31 -5.71
C VAL A 227 -13.21 -3.25 -6.76
N THR A 228 -13.18 -3.66 -8.02
CA THR A 228 -12.85 -2.79 -9.16
C THR A 228 -14.07 -2.57 -10.05
N THR A 229 -14.38 -1.31 -10.33
CA THR A 229 -15.50 -0.91 -11.20
C THR A 229 -15.08 -0.75 -12.67
N PRO A 230 -16.03 -0.78 -13.62
CA PRO A 230 -15.75 -0.65 -15.05
C PRO A 230 -15.05 0.65 -15.47
N ASP A 231 -15.18 1.71 -14.68
CA ASP A 231 -14.46 2.97 -14.90
C ASP A 231 -13.01 2.95 -14.36
N GLY A 232 -12.56 1.79 -13.90
CA GLY A 232 -11.19 1.51 -13.50
C GLY A 232 -10.79 2.07 -12.15
N ILE A 233 -11.76 2.39 -11.29
CA ILE A 233 -11.57 2.76 -9.89
C ILE A 233 -11.64 1.50 -9.02
N ILE A 234 -10.75 1.42 -8.03
CA ILE A 234 -10.87 0.44 -6.95
C ILE A 234 -11.72 1.09 -5.87
N VAL A 235 -13.01 0.74 -5.80
CA VAL A 235 -14.01 1.40 -4.95
C VAL A 235 -14.08 0.84 -3.54
N SER A 236 -13.53 -0.34 -3.30
CA SER A 236 -13.41 -0.95 -1.98
C SER A 236 -12.09 -1.68 -1.86
N MET A 237 -11.43 -1.54 -0.71
CA MET A 237 -10.24 -2.28 -0.32
C MET A 237 -10.31 -2.68 1.16
N TYR A 238 -10.23 -3.97 1.42
CA TYR A 238 -10.18 -4.53 2.76
C TYR A 238 -8.86 -5.26 3.01
N GLY A 239 -8.32 -5.07 4.23
CA GLY A 239 -7.06 -5.64 4.69
C GLY A 239 -6.24 -4.64 5.51
N PRO A 240 -5.01 -4.99 5.89
CA PRO A 240 -4.34 -6.27 5.61
C PRO A 240 -4.89 -7.43 6.44
N VAL A 241 -5.11 -8.59 5.82
CA VAL A 241 -5.50 -9.83 6.49
C VAL A 241 -4.31 -10.81 6.54
N GLU A 242 -4.28 -11.66 7.57
CA GLU A 242 -3.31 -12.75 7.70
C GLU A 242 -3.21 -13.59 6.41
N GLY A 243 -1.99 -13.81 5.92
CA GLY A 243 -1.75 -14.53 4.67
C GLY A 243 -2.34 -15.94 4.61
N ARG A 244 -2.52 -16.61 5.75
CA ARG A 244 -3.12 -17.95 5.84
C ARG A 244 -4.63 -18.01 5.57
N ARG A 245 -5.32 -16.87 5.56
CA ARG A 245 -6.79 -16.81 5.47
C ARG A 245 -7.24 -16.91 4.02
N HIS A 246 -8.41 -17.53 3.83
CA HIS A 246 -9.03 -17.71 2.52
C HIS A 246 -9.85 -16.48 2.12
N ASP A 247 -10.13 -16.33 0.83
CA ASP A 247 -10.83 -15.16 0.28
C ASP A 247 -12.27 -15.03 0.83
N SER A 248 -12.99 -16.15 1.00
CA SER A 248 -14.29 -16.18 1.71
C SER A 248 -14.22 -15.66 3.15
N THR A 249 -13.12 -15.93 3.86
CA THR A 249 -12.93 -15.39 5.21
C THR A 249 -12.74 -13.88 5.16
N MET A 250 -11.99 -13.37 4.18
CA MET A 250 -11.84 -11.92 4.00
C MET A 250 -13.18 -11.26 3.68
N LEU A 251 -14.00 -11.87 2.82
CA LEU A 251 -15.33 -11.36 2.51
C LEU A 251 -16.19 -11.24 3.77
N SER A 252 -16.25 -12.29 4.59
CA SER A 252 -16.96 -12.26 5.87
C SER A 252 -16.39 -11.21 6.83
N MET A 253 -15.07 -11.13 6.97
CA MET A 253 -14.42 -10.13 7.83
C MET A 253 -14.61 -8.69 7.34
N SER A 254 -14.80 -8.50 6.04
CA SER A 254 -14.99 -7.19 5.44
C SER A 254 -16.39 -6.63 5.70
N CYS A 255 -17.39 -7.46 6.03
CA CYS A 255 -18.80 -7.04 6.15
C CYS A 255 -19.33 -6.29 4.90
N LEU A 256 -18.67 -6.40 3.75
CA LEU A 256 -19.03 -5.63 2.57
C LEU A 256 -20.45 -6.00 2.07
N LEU A 257 -20.85 -7.27 2.15
CA LEU A 257 -22.20 -7.66 1.74
C LEU A 257 -23.28 -7.10 2.67
N ASP A 258 -22.98 -6.92 3.96
CA ASP A 258 -23.91 -6.30 4.91
C ASP A 258 -24.10 -4.81 4.60
N GLU A 259 -23.02 -4.12 4.21
CA GLU A 259 -23.06 -2.74 3.73
C GLU A 259 -23.94 -2.61 2.46
N LEU A 260 -23.82 -3.55 1.51
CA LEU A 260 -24.65 -3.56 0.30
C LEU A 260 -26.12 -3.84 0.64
N ALA A 261 -26.38 -4.75 1.58
CA ALA A 261 -27.74 -5.09 2.03
C ALA A 261 -28.46 -3.92 2.70
N SER A 262 -27.72 -3.00 3.32
CA SER A 262 -28.26 -1.83 4.02
C SER A 262 -28.85 -0.75 3.10
N ASP A 263 -28.64 -0.84 1.79
CA ASP A 263 -29.05 0.18 0.82
C ASP A 263 -29.81 -0.43 -0.37
N GLU A 264 -31.04 0.02 -0.57
CA GLU A 264 -31.94 -0.41 -1.63
C GLU A 264 -31.37 -0.22 -3.04
N VAL A 265 -30.45 0.73 -3.24
CA VAL A 265 -29.80 0.98 -4.54
C VAL A 265 -29.06 -0.26 -5.06
N PHE A 266 -28.57 -1.12 -4.16
CA PHE A 266 -27.85 -2.35 -4.52
C PHE A 266 -28.77 -3.55 -4.76
N GLN A 267 -30.07 -3.44 -4.48
CA GLN A 267 -31.00 -4.55 -4.65
C GLN A 267 -31.08 -4.97 -6.12
N GLY A 268 -30.98 -6.28 -6.34
CA GLY A 268 -30.92 -6.88 -7.68
C GLY A 268 -29.60 -6.66 -8.42
N LYS A 269 -28.57 -6.08 -7.78
CA LYS A 269 -27.25 -5.84 -8.37
C LYS A 269 -26.18 -6.67 -7.69
N VAL A 270 -25.28 -7.23 -8.49
CA VAL A 270 -24.28 -8.20 -8.01
C VAL A 270 -22.85 -7.76 -8.33
N MET A 271 -21.93 -8.11 -7.44
CA MET A 271 -20.51 -8.20 -7.76
C MET A 271 -20.20 -9.59 -8.34
N TYR A 272 -19.16 -9.68 -9.16
CA TYR A 272 -18.68 -10.96 -9.68
C TYR A 272 -17.25 -11.26 -9.21
N GLY A 273 -17.03 -12.47 -8.71
CA GLY A 273 -15.72 -12.90 -8.19
C GLY A 273 -15.45 -14.38 -8.43
N ASP A 274 -14.40 -14.90 -7.80
CA ASP A 274 -14.03 -16.31 -7.96
C ASP A 274 -15.01 -17.25 -7.26
N PRO A 275 -14.97 -18.55 -7.62
CA PRO A 275 -15.75 -19.57 -6.91
C PRO A 275 -15.49 -19.63 -5.40
N ALA A 276 -14.35 -19.11 -4.93
CA ALA A 276 -13.97 -19.16 -3.52
C ALA A 276 -14.80 -18.20 -2.65
N TYR A 277 -15.48 -17.21 -3.22
CA TYR A 277 -16.39 -16.31 -2.49
C TYR A 277 -17.79 -16.90 -2.25
N GLY A 278 -18.29 -17.75 -3.16
CA GLY A 278 -19.66 -18.27 -3.13
C GLY A 278 -20.72 -17.26 -3.59
N CYS A 279 -21.90 -17.76 -4.00
CA CYS A 279 -23.01 -16.92 -4.46
C CYS A 279 -23.90 -16.45 -3.29
N SER A 280 -24.43 -15.24 -3.38
CA SER A 280 -25.43 -14.63 -2.49
C SER A 280 -26.22 -13.55 -3.24
N ASP A 281 -27.12 -12.83 -2.56
CA ASP A 281 -27.96 -11.79 -3.17
C ASP A 281 -27.16 -10.67 -3.87
N PHE A 282 -25.95 -10.39 -3.38
CA PHE A 282 -25.06 -9.35 -3.92
C PHE A 282 -23.78 -9.91 -4.54
N MET A 283 -23.65 -11.22 -4.65
CA MET A 283 -22.43 -11.90 -5.10
C MET A 283 -22.74 -13.03 -6.07
N CYS A 284 -22.12 -13.01 -7.25
CA CYS A 284 -22.23 -14.05 -8.25
C CYS A 284 -20.84 -14.64 -8.57
N CYS A 285 -20.80 -15.95 -8.79
CA CYS A 285 -19.57 -16.70 -9.08
C CYS A 285 -19.77 -17.58 -10.32
N PRO A 286 -18.68 -18.07 -10.95
CA PRO A 286 -18.77 -19.06 -12.01
C PRO A 286 -19.53 -20.31 -11.58
N PHE A 287 -20.18 -21.00 -12.53
CA PHE A 287 -20.69 -22.34 -12.29
C PHE A 287 -19.52 -23.28 -11.96
N PRO A 288 -19.58 -24.03 -10.84
CA PRO A 288 -18.47 -24.90 -10.42
C PRO A 288 -18.29 -26.11 -11.34
N ASP A 289 -19.39 -26.60 -11.91
CA ASP A 289 -19.38 -27.69 -12.89
C ASP A 289 -20.08 -27.25 -14.19
N THR A 290 -19.30 -27.25 -15.27
CA THR A 290 -19.76 -26.97 -16.63
C THR A 290 -19.91 -28.24 -17.47
N SER A 291 -19.60 -29.40 -16.91
CA SER A 291 -19.71 -30.70 -17.58
C SER A 291 -21.15 -30.91 -18.06
N GLY A 292 -21.31 -31.23 -19.34
CA GLY A 292 -22.62 -31.47 -19.94
C GLY A 292 -23.48 -30.22 -20.21
N SER A 293 -22.97 -28.99 -20.04
CA SER A 293 -23.71 -27.77 -20.40
C SER A 293 -22.84 -26.73 -21.09
N ALA A 294 -22.99 -26.64 -22.43
CA ALA A 294 -22.35 -25.62 -23.24
C ALA A 294 -22.76 -24.19 -22.81
N ALA A 295 -23.98 -24.01 -22.31
CA ALA A 295 -24.46 -22.73 -21.81
C ALA A 295 -23.72 -22.27 -20.54
N LYS A 296 -23.49 -23.18 -19.58
CA LYS A 296 -22.70 -22.87 -18.38
C LYS A 296 -21.24 -22.55 -18.72
N ALA A 297 -20.65 -23.30 -19.63
CA ALA A 297 -19.29 -23.04 -20.11
C ALA A 297 -19.18 -21.68 -20.80
N ALA A 298 -20.12 -21.35 -21.69
CA ALA A 298 -20.17 -20.06 -22.38
C ALA A 298 -20.41 -18.89 -21.42
N PHE A 299 -21.25 -19.07 -20.39
CA PHE A 299 -21.45 -18.08 -19.33
C PHE A 299 -20.14 -17.81 -18.59
N ASN A 300 -19.47 -18.85 -18.09
CA ASN A 300 -18.21 -18.73 -17.35
C ASN A 300 -17.12 -18.06 -18.21
N ALA A 301 -17.00 -18.45 -19.48
CA ALA A 301 -16.01 -17.86 -20.40
C ALA A 301 -16.23 -16.35 -20.59
N ARG A 302 -17.48 -15.92 -20.84
CA ARG A 302 -17.83 -14.51 -21.02
C ARG A 302 -17.63 -13.70 -19.74
N MET A 303 -18.03 -14.25 -18.58
CA MET A 303 -17.83 -13.58 -17.30
C MET A 303 -16.36 -13.50 -16.89
N SER A 304 -15.57 -14.54 -17.14
CA SER A 304 -14.12 -14.54 -16.86
C SER A 304 -13.41 -13.44 -17.64
N SER A 305 -13.75 -13.25 -18.93
CA SER A 305 -13.14 -12.23 -19.78
C SER A 305 -13.39 -10.80 -19.30
N VAL A 306 -14.56 -10.49 -18.73
CA VAL A 306 -14.79 -9.16 -18.14
C VAL A 306 -14.18 -9.04 -16.74
N ARG A 307 -14.08 -10.15 -16.00
CA ARG A 307 -13.52 -10.17 -14.65
C ARG A 307 -12.03 -9.84 -14.60
N GLU A 308 -11.26 -10.13 -15.65
CA GLU A 308 -9.83 -9.78 -15.76
C GLU A 308 -9.50 -8.33 -15.36
N ALA A 309 -10.47 -7.43 -15.46
CA ALA A 309 -10.39 -6.05 -15.00
C ALA A 309 -9.93 -5.89 -13.54
N VAL A 310 -10.33 -6.76 -12.62
CA VAL A 310 -9.91 -6.67 -11.21
C VAL A 310 -8.42 -6.99 -11.06
N GLU A 311 -7.91 -7.95 -11.83
CA GLU A 311 -6.50 -8.30 -11.86
C GLU A 311 -5.66 -7.16 -12.46
N TRP A 312 -6.17 -6.51 -13.51
CA TRP A 312 -5.55 -5.29 -14.05
C TRP A 312 -5.52 -4.17 -13.01
N GLY A 313 -6.57 -4.04 -12.18
CA GLY A 313 -6.64 -3.09 -11.07
C GLY A 313 -5.47 -3.28 -10.09
N PHE A 314 -5.29 -4.50 -9.58
CA PHE A 314 -4.17 -4.81 -8.70
C PHE A 314 -2.81 -4.70 -9.39
N GLY A 315 -2.71 -5.16 -10.64
CA GLY A 315 -1.52 -5.05 -11.46
C GLY A 315 -1.06 -3.60 -11.62
N ARG A 316 -2.01 -2.67 -11.80
CA ARG A 316 -1.72 -1.24 -11.90
C ARG A 316 -1.18 -0.66 -10.60
N VAL A 317 -1.81 -0.94 -9.45
CA VAL A 317 -1.30 -0.48 -8.14
C VAL A 317 0.14 -0.94 -7.94
N LYS A 318 0.41 -2.23 -8.22
CA LYS A 318 1.71 -2.87 -8.07
C LYS A 318 2.78 -2.33 -9.03
N THR A 319 2.40 -2.00 -10.26
CA THR A 319 3.30 -1.45 -11.28
C THR A 319 3.58 0.04 -11.06
N GLN A 320 2.57 0.83 -10.70
CA GLN A 320 2.74 2.25 -10.39
C GLN A 320 3.60 2.46 -9.13
N TRP A 321 3.44 1.57 -8.14
CA TRP A 321 4.06 1.67 -6.82
C TRP A 321 4.93 0.45 -6.53
N SER A 322 5.97 0.26 -7.35
CA SER A 322 6.83 -0.94 -7.31
C SER A 322 7.51 -1.20 -5.97
N PHE A 323 7.62 -0.18 -5.10
CA PHE A 323 8.07 -0.35 -3.71
C PHE A 323 7.24 -1.41 -2.95
N LEU A 324 5.95 -1.52 -3.25
CA LEU A 324 5.04 -2.48 -2.61
C LEU A 324 5.30 -3.95 -3.01
N ASN A 325 6.02 -4.19 -4.11
CA ASN A 325 6.37 -5.54 -4.55
C ASN A 325 7.72 -6.00 -4.01
N TRP A 326 8.50 -5.10 -3.39
CA TRP A 326 9.80 -5.44 -2.85
C TRP A 326 9.68 -5.94 -1.40
N ASP A 327 9.33 -7.21 -1.28
CA ASP A 327 9.10 -7.92 -0.02
C ASP A 327 10.23 -7.72 1.01
N LYS A 328 11.50 -7.66 0.57
CA LYS A 328 12.67 -7.42 1.42
C LYS A 328 12.64 -6.09 2.20
N LYS A 329 11.87 -5.09 1.72
CA LYS A 329 11.65 -3.81 2.42
C LYS A 329 10.31 -3.73 3.13
N LEU A 330 9.36 -4.60 2.80
CA LEU A 330 8.09 -4.72 3.52
C LEU A 330 8.26 -5.62 4.75
N ARG A 331 8.74 -5.01 5.83
CA ARG A 331 8.94 -5.68 7.12
C ARG A 331 7.81 -5.29 8.06
N SER A 332 6.95 -6.26 8.38
CA SER A 332 5.94 -6.07 9.42
C SER A 332 6.60 -5.58 10.71
N ARG A 333 5.93 -4.65 11.41
CA ARG A 333 6.41 -3.96 12.63
C ARG A 333 7.58 -2.98 12.44
N GLN A 334 8.19 -2.90 11.26
CA GLN A 334 9.21 -1.88 10.94
C GLN A 334 8.71 -0.85 9.91
N ALA A 335 7.82 -1.27 9.02
CA ALA A 335 7.13 -0.41 8.07
C ALA A 335 5.62 -0.46 8.31
N ALA A 336 4.92 0.64 7.98
CA ALA A 336 3.46 0.73 8.01
C ALA A 336 2.86 0.04 6.77
N VAL A 337 3.14 -1.26 6.58
CA VAL A 337 2.84 -2.03 5.36
C VAL A 337 1.39 -1.88 4.92
N GLY A 338 0.44 -2.01 5.85
CA GLY A 338 -0.99 -1.87 5.56
C GLY A 338 -1.38 -0.48 5.07
N LYS A 339 -1.03 0.57 5.83
CA LYS A 339 -1.33 1.96 5.45
C LYS A 339 -0.67 2.35 4.11
N LEU A 340 0.55 1.87 3.85
CA LEU A 340 1.24 2.11 2.58
C LEU A 340 0.48 1.54 1.38
N PHE A 341 -0.07 0.33 1.49
CA PHE A 341 -0.84 -0.28 0.41
C PHE A 341 -2.15 0.49 0.16
N LEU A 342 -2.89 0.80 1.22
CA LEU A 342 -4.14 1.56 1.11
C LEU A 342 -3.93 2.98 0.54
N VAL A 343 -2.88 3.68 0.97
CA VAL A 343 -2.53 4.99 0.40
C VAL A 343 -2.06 4.87 -1.05
N ALA A 344 -1.38 3.80 -1.43
CA ALA A 344 -1.05 3.56 -2.83
C ALA A 344 -2.30 3.32 -3.70
N VAL A 345 -3.33 2.64 -3.17
CA VAL A 345 -4.63 2.52 -3.86
C VAL A 345 -5.29 3.89 -4.00
N LEU A 346 -5.31 4.71 -2.94
CA LEU A 346 -5.82 6.09 -2.99
C LEU A 346 -5.14 6.89 -4.12
N LEU A 347 -3.81 6.87 -4.16
CA LEU A 347 -3.03 7.56 -5.19
C LEU A 347 -3.26 6.96 -6.59
N THR A 348 -3.47 5.66 -6.71
CA THR A 348 -3.78 4.99 -7.99
C THR A 348 -5.15 5.43 -8.54
N ASN A 349 -6.16 5.52 -7.66
CA ASN A 349 -7.48 6.02 -8.02
C ASN A 349 -7.41 7.50 -8.39
N ALA A 350 -6.70 8.33 -7.61
CA ALA A 350 -6.52 9.74 -7.91
C ALA A 350 -5.78 9.96 -9.24
N HIS A 351 -4.73 9.16 -9.51
CA HIS A 351 -4.06 9.14 -10.80
C HIS A 351 -5.03 8.81 -11.93
N THR A 352 -5.90 7.81 -11.75
CA THR A 352 -6.92 7.43 -12.73
C THR A 352 -7.87 8.58 -13.04
N CYS A 353 -8.37 9.28 -12.02
CA CYS A 353 -9.27 10.42 -12.18
C CYS A 353 -8.61 11.60 -12.93
N MET A 354 -7.29 11.74 -12.79
CA MET A 354 -6.50 12.81 -13.41
C MET A 354 -5.95 12.47 -14.81
N GLN A 355 -6.18 11.25 -15.33
CA GLN A 355 -5.80 10.90 -16.69
C GLN A 355 -6.93 11.19 -17.67
N PRO A 356 -6.71 11.98 -18.74
CA PRO A 356 -7.75 12.30 -19.72
C PRO A 356 -8.39 11.05 -20.36
N ALA A 357 -7.59 10.03 -20.66
CA ALA A 357 -8.03 8.76 -21.25
C ALA A 357 -8.41 7.69 -20.20
N GLY A 358 -8.30 8.00 -18.90
CA GLY A 358 -8.44 7.04 -17.82
C GLY A 358 -7.32 5.99 -17.80
N ASN A 359 -7.69 4.72 -17.79
CA ASN A 359 -6.78 3.58 -17.75
C ASN A 359 -7.28 2.39 -18.59
N GLN A 360 -6.49 1.30 -18.61
CA GLN A 360 -6.82 0.09 -19.37
C GLN A 360 -8.24 -0.43 -19.12
N ILE A 361 -8.73 -0.41 -17.87
CA ILE A 361 -10.06 -0.90 -17.49
C ILE A 361 -11.15 0.03 -18.03
N SER A 362 -11.03 1.35 -17.80
CA SER A 362 -12.01 2.32 -18.32
C SER A 362 -12.09 2.29 -19.85
N MET A 363 -10.95 2.11 -20.53
CA MET A 363 -10.90 1.95 -21.98
C MET A 363 -11.52 0.62 -22.43
N TYR A 364 -11.28 -0.46 -21.70
CA TYR A 364 -11.84 -1.79 -22.01
C TYR A 364 -13.36 -1.81 -21.95
N PHE A 365 -13.96 -1.16 -20.95
CA PHE A 365 -15.42 -1.06 -20.79
C PHE A 365 -16.05 0.15 -21.48
N GLY A 366 -15.24 1.08 -22.01
CA GLY A 366 -15.74 2.30 -22.63
C GLY A 366 -16.42 3.27 -21.63
N LEU A 367 -16.07 3.20 -20.34
CA LEU A 367 -16.65 4.03 -19.29
C LEU A 367 -15.60 4.95 -18.68
N LYS A 368 -15.72 6.26 -18.92
CA LYS A 368 -14.75 7.26 -18.43
C LYS A 368 -14.72 7.29 -16.90
N PRO A 369 -13.53 7.37 -16.26
CA PRO A 369 -13.42 7.57 -14.82
C PRO A 369 -14.10 8.86 -14.35
N PRO A 370 -14.49 8.92 -13.06
CA PRO A 370 -15.00 10.14 -12.45
C PRO A 370 -13.90 11.22 -12.42
N SER A 371 -14.31 12.47 -12.27
CA SER A 371 -13.38 13.54 -11.88
C SER A 371 -12.78 13.24 -10.51
N LEU A 372 -11.68 13.91 -10.16
CA LEU A 372 -11.11 13.77 -8.83
C LEU A 372 -12.08 14.27 -7.74
N ASP A 373 -12.88 15.29 -8.03
CA ASP A 373 -13.89 15.83 -7.11
C ASP A 373 -15.03 14.85 -6.90
N GLN A 374 -15.50 14.19 -7.96
CA GLN A 374 -16.49 13.10 -7.87
C GLN A 374 -15.99 11.93 -7.04
N TYR A 375 -14.74 11.50 -7.27
CA TYR A 375 -14.13 10.41 -6.50
C TYR A 375 -14.02 10.76 -5.01
N LEU A 376 -13.69 12.01 -4.70
CA LEU A 376 -13.52 12.49 -3.34
C LEU A 376 -14.81 12.96 -2.67
N GLY A 377 -15.92 13.11 -3.41
CA GLY A 377 -17.18 13.65 -2.88
C GLY A 377 -17.06 15.13 -2.51
N LEU A 378 -16.37 15.92 -3.35
CA LEU A 378 -16.16 17.36 -3.16
C LEU A 378 -17.12 18.22 -4.01
N GLU A 379 -18.08 17.58 -4.71
CA GLU A 379 -19.12 18.24 -5.50
C GLU A 379 -20.35 18.61 -4.68
#